data_AF-A0ABD3RIS2-F1
#
_entry.id   AF-A0ABD3RIS2-F1
#
_cell.length_a   1.000
_cell.length_b   1.000
_cell.length_c   1.000
_cell.angle_alpha   90.00
_cell.angle_beta   90.00
_cell.angle_gamma   90.00
#
_symmetry.space_group_name_H-M   'P 1'
#
loop_
_entity.id
_entity.type
_entity.pdbx_description
1 polymer ?
#
loop_
_entity_poly.entity_id
_entity_poly.type
_entity_poly.pdbx_seq_one_letter_code
_entity_poly.pdbx_strand_id
1 'polypeptide(L)'
;MIRRILLGCPLIENLHLFRCTGLRNINVSEMHNLRNVIVVQKDLKIEFEDRRVRSVLYGLGQVDAPKFRYLSSLMLHDFNIDNMFFHEFSYRFPCLEDLTLADCHGYRDLEISSDSLKCISLTYQYRKLKKARFYVPSIRKFKFVGINFPSLSFVTASREWESDIKLFCWHDVPRVPWFRKLKKFLAQLSVSRISLSLYFNNAECDDFVGGIQGFPPPVVENLMVKVSPSVSSSLLNGLFWSCRPKFITQYSGVDAIESREMNRRLLWLLRRTSRQKDNQNCVHDLEKAIPEFYEETLLKWQPFPLKAFFASKIPAKREQIRFRLTWGHFSIPKLTMAK
;
A
#
# COMPACT_ATOMS: atom_id res chain seq x y z
N MET A 1 16.71 6.53 -37.40
CA MET A 1 17.53 7.16 -36.34
C MET A 1 17.87 6.17 -35.22
N ILE A 2 16.89 5.59 -34.50
CA ILE A 2 17.15 4.65 -33.39
C ILE A 2 18.04 3.47 -33.78
N ARG A 3 17.82 2.83 -34.94
CA ARG A 3 18.68 1.72 -35.41
C ARG A 3 20.17 2.11 -35.52
N ARG A 4 20.48 3.36 -35.86
CA ARG A 4 21.87 3.85 -35.89
C ARG A 4 22.47 4.02 -34.50
N ILE A 5 21.66 4.44 -33.52
CA ILE A 5 22.08 4.56 -32.11
C ILE A 5 22.33 3.17 -31.53
N LEU A 6 21.43 2.22 -31.80
CA LEU A 6 21.54 0.83 -31.32
C LEU A 6 22.80 0.14 -31.86
N LEU A 7 23.16 0.40 -33.12
CA LEU A 7 24.36 -0.16 -33.75
C LEU A 7 25.66 0.62 -33.42
N GLY A 8 25.56 1.93 -33.18
CA GLY A 8 26.71 2.79 -32.93
C GLY A 8 27.14 2.90 -31.46
N CYS A 9 26.27 2.51 -30.53
CA CYS A 9 26.49 2.71 -29.09
C CYS A 9 26.32 1.40 -28.28
N PRO A 10 27.19 0.40 -28.47
CA PRO A 10 27.09 -0.91 -27.81
C PRO A 10 27.19 -0.88 -26.27
N LEU A 11 27.79 0.19 -25.72
CA LEU A 11 28.04 0.34 -24.28
C LEU A 11 26.83 0.86 -23.48
N ILE A 12 25.69 1.13 -24.12
CA ILE A 12 24.51 1.65 -23.43
C ILE A 12 23.98 0.62 -22.42
N GLU A 13 23.91 1.03 -21.15
CA GLU A 13 23.35 0.21 -20.07
C GLU A 13 21.87 0.49 -19.79
N ASN A 14 21.40 1.70 -20.13
CA ASN A 14 20.06 2.18 -19.82
C ASN A 14 19.41 2.75 -21.09
N LEU A 15 18.32 2.14 -21.54
CA LEU A 15 17.56 2.61 -22.70
C LEU A 15 16.18 3.08 -22.25
N HIS A 16 15.90 4.36 -22.45
CA HIS A 16 14.62 4.95 -22.10
C HIS A 16 13.93 5.48 -23.37
N LEU A 17 12.71 5.04 -23.61
CA LEU A 17 11.92 5.34 -24.80
C LEU A 17 10.57 5.89 -24.35
N PHE A 18 10.36 7.18 -24.57
CA PHE A 18 9.13 7.87 -24.18
C PHE A 18 8.44 8.42 -25.41
N ARG A 19 7.21 7.96 -25.65
CA ARG A 19 6.30 8.49 -26.68
C ARG A 19 6.98 8.68 -28.05
N CYS A 20 7.80 7.73 -28.50
CA CYS A 20 8.53 7.84 -29.75
C CYS A 20 7.60 7.53 -30.95
N THR A 21 6.79 8.52 -31.34
CA THR A 21 5.83 8.41 -32.45
C THR A 21 6.46 7.85 -33.73
N GLY A 22 5.77 6.88 -34.35
CA GLY A 22 6.23 6.19 -35.57
C GLY A 22 7.14 4.98 -35.31
N LEU A 23 7.65 4.80 -34.09
CA LEU A 23 8.45 3.63 -33.72
C LEU A 23 7.54 2.44 -33.41
N ARG A 24 7.54 1.42 -34.26
CA ARG A 24 6.68 0.23 -34.10
C ARG A 24 7.40 -0.97 -33.52
N ASN A 25 8.64 -1.19 -33.94
CA ASN A 25 9.47 -2.32 -33.52
C ASN A 25 10.86 -1.82 -33.16
N ILE A 26 11.44 -2.39 -32.10
CA ILE A 26 12.85 -2.21 -31.74
C ILE A 26 13.46 -3.57 -31.45
N ASN A 27 14.64 -3.81 -31.99
CA ASN A 27 15.47 -4.94 -31.63
C ASN A 27 16.68 -4.42 -30.83
N VAL A 28 16.81 -4.86 -29.58
CA VAL A 28 17.92 -4.49 -28.69
C VAL A 28 18.91 -5.64 -28.47
N SER A 29 18.84 -6.71 -29.26
CA SER A 29 19.66 -7.92 -29.12
C SER A 29 21.16 -7.63 -29.17
N GLU A 30 21.58 -6.69 -30.00
CA GLU A 30 22.99 -6.30 -30.18
C GLU A 30 23.56 -5.48 -28.99
N MET A 31 22.70 -5.06 -28.05
CA MET A 31 23.09 -4.21 -26.90
C MET A 31 23.52 -5.05 -25.69
N HIS A 32 24.72 -5.60 -25.76
CA HIS A 32 25.27 -6.56 -24.79
C HIS A 32 25.51 -6.03 -23.36
N ASN A 33 25.49 -4.71 -23.15
CA ASN A 33 25.61 -4.09 -21.83
C ASN A 33 24.28 -3.57 -21.27
N LEU A 34 23.17 -3.76 -22.00
CA LEU A 34 21.87 -3.23 -21.62
C LEU A 34 21.32 -3.95 -20.38
N ARG A 35 21.08 -3.19 -19.33
CA ARG A 35 20.58 -3.68 -18.03
C ARG A 35 19.15 -3.24 -17.77
N ASN A 36 18.83 -2.00 -18.14
CA ASN A 36 17.53 -1.40 -17.87
C ASN A 36 16.90 -0.90 -19.15
N VAL A 37 15.65 -1.30 -19.38
CA VAL A 37 14.85 -0.85 -20.51
C VAL A 37 13.56 -0.27 -20.00
N ILE A 38 13.34 1.01 -20.26
CA ILE A 38 12.10 1.72 -19.91
C ILE A 38 11.43 2.13 -21.20
N VAL A 39 10.24 1.62 -21.44
CA VAL A 39 9.44 1.93 -22.61
C VAL A 39 8.07 2.40 -22.17
N VAL A 40 7.74 3.63 -22.52
CA VAL A 40 6.44 4.24 -22.28
C VAL A 40 5.88 4.67 -23.63
N GLN A 41 5.31 3.71 -24.36
CA GLN A 41 4.84 3.90 -25.71
C GLN A 41 3.82 2.84 -26.12
N LYS A 42 2.70 3.31 -26.67
CA LYS A 42 1.66 2.46 -27.23
C LYS A 42 2.13 1.75 -28.50
N ASP A 43 1.77 0.47 -28.62
CA ASP A 43 1.94 -0.35 -29.83
C ASP A 43 3.40 -0.59 -30.26
N LEU A 44 4.35 -0.46 -29.32
CA LEU A 44 5.77 -0.75 -29.58
C LEU A 44 6.09 -2.20 -29.20
N LYS A 45 6.45 -3.01 -30.19
CA LYS A 45 7.03 -4.34 -29.96
C LYS A 45 8.54 -4.21 -29.73
N ILE A 46 9.05 -4.91 -28.73
CA ILE A 46 10.49 -4.97 -28.46
C ILE A 46 10.92 -6.43 -28.50
N GLU A 47 11.87 -6.70 -29.39
CA GLU A 47 12.52 -7.99 -29.50
C GLU A 47 13.80 -7.98 -28.66
N PHE A 48 13.95 -9.00 -27.82
CA PHE A 48 15.15 -9.27 -27.05
C PHE A 48 15.68 -10.65 -27.41
N GLU A 49 16.94 -10.74 -27.79
CA GLU A 49 17.69 -11.97 -27.57
C GLU A 49 18.15 -11.99 -26.11
N ASP A 50 17.42 -12.81 -25.36
CA ASP A 50 17.68 -13.27 -23.99
C ASP A 50 19.18 -13.29 -23.65
N ARG A 51 19.66 -12.33 -22.82
CA ARG A 51 20.84 -12.58 -21.96
C ARG A 51 21.17 -11.63 -20.80
N ARG A 52 20.73 -10.37 -20.70
CA ARG A 52 21.22 -9.50 -19.57
C ARG A 52 20.29 -8.40 -19.02
N VAL A 53 19.11 -8.20 -19.60
CA VAL A 53 18.20 -7.15 -19.14
C VAL A 53 17.62 -7.54 -17.77
N ARG A 54 17.90 -6.72 -16.76
CA ARG A 54 17.52 -6.95 -15.35
C ARG A 54 16.22 -6.26 -14.98
N SER A 55 15.90 -5.14 -15.62
CA SER A 55 14.67 -4.40 -15.36
C SER A 55 14.02 -3.96 -16.67
N VAL A 56 12.72 -4.22 -16.78
CA VAL A 56 11.91 -3.75 -17.90
C VAL A 56 10.66 -3.03 -17.38
N LEU A 57 10.42 -1.83 -17.89
CA LEU A 57 9.16 -1.11 -17.74
C LEU A 57 8.46 -1.03 -19.09
N TYR A 58 7.25 -1.54 -19.18
CA TYR A 58 6.37 -1.38 -20.34
C TYR A 58 5.13 -0.56 -19.97
N GLY A 59 4.96 0.56 -20.64
CA GLY A 59 3.71 1.32 -20.67
C GLY A 59 3.05 1.19 -22.03
N LEU A 60 1.81 0.70 -22.06
CA LEU A 60 0.90 0.61 -23.22
C LEU A 60 1.29 -0.42 -24.32
N GLY A 61 0.60 -1.56 -24.44
CA GLY A 61 0.78 -2.47 -25.58
C GLY A 61 0.44 -3.95 -25.33
N GLN A 62 0.87 -4.81 -26.25
CA GLN A 62 0.95 -6.28 -26.11
C GLN A 62 2.42 -6.69 -26.18
N VAL A 63 2.82 -7.65 -25.35
CA VAL A 63 4.18 -8.18 -25.27
C VAL A 63 4.05 -9.61 -25.78
N ASP A 64 4.48 -9.82 -27.03
CA ASP A 64 5.00 -11.13 -27.41
C ASP A 64 6.22 -11.34 -26.51
N ALA A 65 6.06 -12.07 -25.41
CA ALA A 65 7.13 -12.22 -24.43
C ALA A 65 8.07 -13.33 -24.88
N PRO A 66 9.27 -13.04 -25.43
CA PRO A 66 10.34 -14.02 -25.38
C PRO A 66 10.59 -14.42 -23.92
N LYS A 67 11.19 -15.59 -23.69
CA LYS A 67 11.58 -16.00 -22.34
C LYS A 67 12.59 -14.98 -21.78
N PHE A 68 12.21 -14.27 -20.73
CA PHE A 68 13.07 -13.31 -20.06
C PHE A 68 13.74 -13.97 -18.86
N ARG A 69 14.74 -14.81 -19.11
CA ARG A 69 15.29 -15.69 -18.07
C ARG A 69 16.03 -14.96 -16.95
N TYR A 70 16.57 -13.78 -17.24
CA TYR A 70 17.40 -13.01 -16.30
C TYR A 70 16.73 -11.74 -15.76
N LEU A 71 15.45 -11.53 -16.12
CA LEU A 71 14.72 -10.35 -15.68
C LEU A 71 14.43 -10.46 -14.20
N SER A 72 14.96 -9.51 -13.41
CA SER A 72 14.75 -9.43 -11.97
C SER A 72 13.61 -8.48 -11.58
N SER A 73 13.26 -7.51 -12.44
CA SER A 73 12.21 -6.52 -12.18
C SER A 73 11.36 -6.26 -13.42
N LEU A 74 10.04 -6.30 -13.24
CA LEU A 74 9.06 -6.07 -14.29
C LEU A 74 8.00 -5.08 -13.81
N MET A 75 7.86 -3.97 -14.53
CA MET A 75 6.79 -3.02 -14.32
C MET A 75 5.92 -2.92 -15.57
N LEU A 76 4.63 -3.23 -15.41
CA LEU A 76 3.62 -3.10 -16.45
C LEU A 76 2.65 -1.99 -16.08
N HIS A 77 2.43 -1.05 -16.99
CA HIS A 77 1.49 0.07 -16.81
C HIS A 77 0.47 0.12 -17.94
N ASP A 78 -0.81 0.18 -17.58
CA ASP A 78 -1.97 0.23 -18.49
C ASP A 78 -1.90 -0.85 -19.59
N PHE A 79 -1.62 -2.07 -19.15
CA PHE A 79 -1.36 -3.21 -20.02
C PHE A 79 -2.54 -4.17 -20.08
N ASN A 80 -2.89 -4.67 -21.27
CA ASN A 80 -3.91 -5.72 -21.41
C ASN A 80 -3.26 -7.09 -21.15
N ILE A 81 -3.54 -7.66 -19.99
CA ILE A 81 -3.04 -8.96 -19.56
C ILE A 81 -4.15 -9.99 -19.77
N ASP A 82 -3.92 -10.94 -20.67
CA ASP A 82 -4.81 -12.10 -20.82
C ASP A 82 -4.63 -13.11 -19.68
N ASN A 83 -5.53 -14.08 -19.60
CA ASN A 83 -5.46 -15.11 -18.55
C ASN A 83 -4.23 -16.03 -18.70
N MET A 84 -3.62 -16.12 -19.90
CA MET A 84 -2.49 -17.01 -20.17
C MET A 84 -1.17 -16.44 -19.65
N PHE A 85 -1.04 -15.11 -19.62
CA PHE A 85 0.15 -14.42 -19.13
C PHE A 85 0.58 -14.90 -17.74
N PHE A 86 -0.38 -15.08 -16.83
CA PHE A 86 -0.09 -15.52 -15.47
C PHE A 86 0.14 -17.02 -15.34
N HIS A 87 -0.49 -17.83 -16.19
CA HIS A 87 -0.26 -19.28 -16.23
C HIS A 87 1.18 -19.60 -16.62
N GLU A 88 1.76 -18.83 -17.55
CA GLU A 88 3.14 -19.00 -18.01
C GLU A 88 4.14 -18.14 -17.23
N PHE A 89 3.72 -17.45 -16.17
CA PHE A 89 4.51 -16.41 -15.51
C PHE A 89 5.85 -16.92 -14.97
N SER A 90 5.83 -18.01 -14.20
CA SER A 90 7.05 -18.64 -13.66
C SER A 90 8.01 -19.10 -14.74
N TYR A 91 7.48 -19.56 -15.88
CA TYR A 91 8.29 -20.05 -16.99
C TYR A 91 8.87 -18.91 -17.84
N ARG A 92 8.10 -17.82 -18.03
CA ARG A 92 8.53 -16.63 -18.76
C ARG A 92 9.55 -15.81 -17.98
N PHE A 93 9.42 -15.78 -16.65
CA PHE A 93 10.18 -14.92 -15.75
C PHE A 93 10.76 -15.70 -14.56
N PRO A 94 11.63 -16.72 -14.79
CA PRO A 94 12.09 -17.61 -13.74
C PRO A 94 12.92 -16.91 -12.66
N CYS A 95 13.61 -15.81 -12.97
CA CYS A 95 14.45 -15.06 -12.02
C CYS A 95 13.83 -13.74 -11.52
N LEU A 96 12.53 -13.53 -11.75
CA LEU A 96 11.88 -12.26 -11.41
C LEU A 96 11.65 -12.14 -9.91
N GLU A 97 12.21 -11.09 -9.33
CA GLU A 97 12.11 -10.79 -7.91
C GLU A 97 11.07 -9.69 -7.62
N ASP A 98 10.92 -8.72 -8.52
CA ASP A 98 10.04 -7.57 -8.36
C ASP A 98 9.00 -7.48 -9.48
N LEU A 99 7.72 -7.49 -9.13
CA LEU A 99 6.61 -7.28 -10.06
C LEU A 99 5.81 -6.04 -9.67
N THR A 100 5.60 -5.13 -10.62
CA THR A 100 4.64 -4.03 -10.50
C THR A 100 3.61 -4.09 -11.61
N LEU A 101 2.33 -4.13 -11.24
CA LEU A 101 1.19 -4.00 -12.14
C LEU A 101 0.45 -2.70 -11.79
N ALA A 102 0.40 -1.76 -12.73
CA ALA A 102 -0.26 -0.47 -12.57
C ALA A 102 -1.35 -0.30 -13.64
N ASP A 103 -2.61 -0.21 -13.19
CA ASP A 103 -3.80 -0.01 -14.04
C ASP A 103 -3.94 -0.99 -15.21
N CYS A 104 -3.33 -2.18 -15.09
CA CYS A 104 -3.47 -3.28 -16.04
C CYS A 104 -4.92 -3.81 -16.08
N HIS A 105 -5.32 -4.35 -17.23
CA HIS A 105 -6.66 -4.86 -17.50
C HIS A 105 -6.63 -6.24 -18.16
N GLY A 106 -7.80 -6.82 -18.45
CA GLY A 106 -7.93 -8.13 -19.10
C GLY A 106 -8.26 -9.31 -18.17
N TYR A 107 -8.11 -9.13 -16.86
CA TYR A 107 -8.43 -10.15 -15.84
C TYR A 107 -9.43 -9.63 -14.79
N ARG A 108 -10.30 -10.53 -14.30
CA ARG A 108 -11.21 -10.25 -13.17
C ARG A 108 -10.64 -10.72 -11.84
N ASP A 109 -9.98 -11.87 -11.88
CA ASP A 109 -9.28 -12.51 -10.77
C ASP A 109 -7.82 -12.67 -11.16
N LEU A 110 -6.92 -12.35 -10.24
CA LEU A 110 -5.49 -12.43 -10.42
C LEU A 110 -4.95 -13.68 -9.72
N GLU A 111 -4.14 -14.48 -10.39
CA GLU A 111 -3.46 -15.62 -9.78
C GLU A 111 -2.00 -15.60 -10.22
N ILE A 112 -1.06 -15.44 -9.29
CA ILE A 112 0.38 -15.39 -9.59
C ILE A 112 1.07 -16.51 -8.85
N SER A 113 1.83 -17.31 -9.58
CA SER A 113 2.73 -18.33 -9.03
C SER A 113 4.16 -18.03 -9.45
N SER A 114 5.08 -17.98 -8.48
CA SER A 114 6.51 -17.77 -8.70
C SER A 114 7.31 -18.08 -7.45
N ASP A 115 8.35 -18.89 -7.60
CA ASP A 115 9.30 -19.21 -6.52
C ASP A 115 10.33 -18.10 -6.27
N SER A 116 10.59 -17.26 -7.28
CA SER A 116 11.60 -16.20 -7.26
C SER A 116 11.06 -14.83 -6.82
N LEU A 117 9.76 -14.59 -6.95
CA LEU A 117 9.16 -13.31 -6.57
C LEU A 117 9.33 -13.02 -5.07
N LYS A 118 9.73 -11.79 -4.78
CA LYS A 118 9.92 -11.26 -3.43
C LYS A 118 9.05 -10.03 -3.19
N CYS A 119 8.84 -9.21 -4.21
CA CYS A 119 8.06 -7.98 -4.10
C CYS A 119 6.95 -7.94 -5.15
N ILE A 120 5.74 -7.61 -4.69
CA ILE A 120 4.58 -7.45 -5.56
C ILE A 120 3.94 -6.10 -5.28
N SER A 121 3.74 -5.30 -6.32
CA SER A 121 3.08 -3.99 -6.24
C SER A 121 1.91 -3.94 -7.21
N LEU A 122 0.71 -3.80 -6.67
CA LEU A 122 -0.53 -3.66 -7.41
C LEU A 122 -1.07 -2.24 -7.24
N THR A 123 -1.32 -1.53 -8.34
CA THR A 123 -1.86 -0.17 -8.33
C THR A 123 -3.07 -0.11 -9.26
N TYR A 124 -4.25 0.22 -8.72
CA TYR A 124 -5.50 0.38 -9.47
C TYR A 124 -6.20 1.66 -9.03
N GLN A 125 -5.97 2.75 -9.76
CA GLN A 125 -6.57 4.05 -9.42
C GLN A 125 -8.01 4.17 -9.91
N TYR A 126 -8.31 3.56 -11.06
CA TYR A 126 -9.60 3.73 -11.74
C TYR A 126 -10.42 2.45 -11.83
N ARG A 127 -9.91 1.35 -11.26
CA ARG A 127 -10.50 0.00 -11.40
C ARG A 127 -10.56 -0.72 -10.06
N LYS A 128 -11.46 -1.69 -9.98
CA LYS A 128 -11.65 -2.54 -8.81
C LYS A 128 -11.07 -3.92 -9.06
N LEU A 129 -10.14 -4.34 -8.23
CA LEU A 129 -9.66 -5.72 -8.19
C LEU A 129 -10.63 -6.56 -7.37
N LYS A 130 -11.17 -7.66 -7.91
CA LYS A 130 -12.10 -8.50 -7.15
C LYS A 130 -11.35 -9.46 -6.23
N LYS A 131 -10.39 -10.17 -6.79
CA LYS A 131 -9.66 -11.23 -6.10
C LYS A 131 -8.24 -11.34 -6.61
N ALA A 132 -7.31 -11.64 -5.71
CA ALA A 132 -5.96 -12.02 -6.06
C ALA A 132 -5.46 -13.17 -5.18
N ARG A 133 -4.77 -14.12 -5.81
CA ARG A 133 -4.10 -15.25 -5.17
C ARG A 133 -2.63 -15.25 -5.51
N PHE A 134 -1.79 -15.47 -4.52
CA PHE A 134 -0.33 -15.48 -4.68
C PHE A 134 0.25 -16.77 -4.11
N TYR A 135 0.90 -17.56 -4.97
CA TYR A 135 1.72 -18.71 -4.59
C TYR A 135 3.19 -18.28 -4.70
N VAL A 136 3.65 -17.59 -3.66
CA VAL A 136 4.94 -16.90 -3.64
C VAL A 136 5.63 -17.21 -2.31
N PRO A 137 6.39 -18.32 -2.23
CA PRO A 137 6.99 -18.78 -0.98
C PRO A 137 7.98 -17.78 -0.39
N SER A 138 8.63 -16.98 -1.23
CA SER A 138 9.72 -16.06 -0.89
C SER A 138 9.29 -14.60 -0.72
N ILE A 139 7.98 -14.33 -0.54
CA ILE A 139 7.46 -12.96 -0.45
C ILE A 139 8.07 -12.18 0.72
N ARG A 140 8.54 -10.97 0.43
CA ARG A 140 9.07 -10.02 1.42
C ARG A 140 8.20 -8.78 1.54
N LYS A 141 7.60 -8.35 0.43
CA LYS A 141 6.81 -7.12 0.38
C LYS A 141 5.62 -7.25 -0.57
N PHE A 142 4.47 -6.82 -0.09
CA PHE A 142 3.28 -6.59 -0.89
C PHE A 142 2.87 -5.13 -0.79
N LYS A 143 2.57 -4.53 -1.92
CA LYS A 143 2.02 -3.18 -1.99
C LYS A 143 0.72 -3.21 -2.75
N PHE A 144 -0.30 -2.58 -2.18
CA PHE A 144 -1.59 -2.40 -2.85
C PHE A 144 -2.00 -0.94 -2.78
N VAL A 145 -2.29 -0.36 -3.92
CA VAL A 145 -2.84 1.00 -4.06
C VAL A 145 -4.16 0.89 -4.81
N GLY A 146 -5.27 1.36 -4.24
CA GLY A 146 -6.51 1.39 -4.99
C GLY A 146 -7.73 1.93 -4.25
N ILE A 147 -8.91 1.73 -4.86
CA ILE A 147 -10.19 2.32 -4.40
C ILE A 147 -11.13 1.30 -3.74
N ASN A 148 -10.72 0.04 -3.60
CA ASN A 148 -11.58 -1.05 -3.10
C ASN A 148 -10.84 -2.08 -2.26
N PHE A 149 -11.61 -3.02 -1.68
CA PHE A 149 -11.13 -4.13 -0.87
C PHE A 149 -11.17 -5.45 -1.66
N PRO A 150 -10.09 -5.88 -2.33
CA PRO A 150 -10.04 -7.18 -2.99
C PRO A 150 -10.00 -8.33 -1.97
N SER A 151 -10.44 -9.52 -2.38
CA SER A 151 -10.14 -10.74 -1.64
C SER A 151 -8.70 -11.17 -1.96
N LEU A 152 -7.84 -11.27 -0.96
CA LEU A 152 -6.44 -11.63 -1.10
C LEU A 152 -6.16 -12.96 -0.38
N SER A 153 -5.39 -13.84 -1.01
CA SER A 153 -4.85 -15.02 -0.35
C SER A 153 -3.39 -15.23 -0.71
N PHE A 154 -2.59 -15.56 0.29
CA PHE A 154 -1.16 -15.79 0.16
C PHE A 154 -0.83 -17.21 0.59
N VAL A 155 -0.23 -17.98 -0.31
CA VAL A 155 0.44 -19.25 0.01
C VAL A 155 1.93 -18.93 0.01
N THR A 156 2.49 -18.81 1.21
CA THR A 156 3.89 -18.40 1.39
C THR A 156 4.56 -19.19 2.51
N ALA A 157 5.86 -19.41 2.37
CA ALA A 157 6.72 -20.01 3.40
C ALA A 157 7.45 -18.93 4.22
N SER A 158 7.26 -17.65 3.87
CA SER A 158 7.93 -16.53 4.51
C SER A 158 7.38 -16.28 5.92
N ARG A 159 8.29 -16.27 6.90
CA ARG A 159 7.94 -16.09 8.33
C ARG A 159 7.56 -14.65 8.66
N GLU A 160 8.20 -13.69 8.00
CA GLU A 160 7.97 -12.26 8.20
C GLU A 160 8.00 -11.54 6.85
N TRP A 161 6.98 -10.74 6.59
CA TRP A 161 6.89 -9.92 5.39
C TRP A 161 6.03 -8.69 5.67
N GLU A 162 6.10 -7.70 4.78
CA GLU A 162 5.44 -6.41 4.95
C GLU A 162 4.33 -6.20 3.93
N SER A 163 3.26 -5.53 4.37
CA SER A 163 2.16 -5.08 3.51
C SER A 163 2.01 -3.56 3.58
N ASP A 164 2.20 -2.87 2.46
CA ASP A 164 1.96 -1.43 2.31
C ASP A 164 0.66 -1.19 1.53
N ILE A 165 -0.38 -0.79 2.24
CA ILE A 165 -1.73 -0.63 1.71
C ILE A 165 -2.08 0.85 1.64
N LYS A 166 -2.45 1.34 0.46
CA LYS A 166 -2.93 2.72 0.25
C LYS A 166 -4.32 2.69 -0.38
N LEU A 167 -5.30 3.25 0.32
CA LEU A 167 -6.69 3.28 -0.15
C LEU A 167 -7.16 4.71 -0.39
N PHE A 168 -7.67 4.94 -1.58
CA PHE A 168 -8.34 6.18 -1.97
C PHE A 168 -9.85 6.04 -1.77
N CYS A 169 -10.38 6.79 -0.80
CA CYS A 169 -11.76 6.78 -0.36
C CYS A 169 -12.50 7.99 -0.97
N TRP A 170 -12.69 7.97 -2.29
CA TRP A 170 -13.21 9.12 -3.04
C TRP A 170 -14.73 9.27 -3.01
N HIS A 171 -15.47 8.15 -2.90
CA HIS A 171 -16.94 8.15 -3.09
C HIS A 171 -17.74 7.50 -1.96
N ASP A 172 -17.07 6.80 -1.05
CA ASP A 172 -17.75 6.10 0.04
C ASP A 172 -17.68 6.96 1.31
N VAL A 173 -18.84 7.43 1.79
CA VAL A 173 -19.00 7.89 3.17
C VAL A 173 -18.71 6.68 4.07
N PRO A 174 -17.69 6.71 4.94
CA PRO A 174 -17.28 5.56 5.72
C PRO A 174 -18.34 5.21 6.77
N ARG A 175 -19.23 4.29 6.40
CA ARG A 175 -20.27 3.73 7.30
C ARG A 175 -19.85 2.36 7.83
N VAL A 176 -20.63 1.82 8.77
CA VAL A 176 -20.40 0.48 9.37
C VAL A 176 -20.06 -0.62 8.34
N PRO A 177 -20.74 -0.74 7.17
CA PRO A 177 -20.38 -1.74 6.17
C PRO A 177 -18.98 -1.55 5.58
N TRP A 178 -18.53 -0.30 5.44
CA TRP A 178 -17.19 0.02 4.93
C TRP A 178 -16.11 -0.42 5.93
N PHE A 179 -16.28 -0.08 7.21
CA PHE A 179 -15.38 -0.53 8.29
C PHE A 179 -15.34 -2.05 8.41
N ARG A 180 -16.48 -2.73 8.23
CA ARG A 180 -16.53 -4.20 8.21
C ARG A 180 -15.74 -4.79 7.04
N LYS A 181 -15.81 -4.17 5.86
CA LYS A 181 -15.01 -4.59 4.70
C LYS A 181 -13.52 -4.35 4.94
N LEU A 182 -13.14 -3.19 5.49
CA LEU A 182 -11.75 -2.89 5.87
C LEU A 182 -11.22 -3.92 6.88
N LYS A 183 -11.97 -4.21 7.94
CA LYS A 183 -11.60 -5.21 8.95
C LYS A 183 -11.35 -6.59 8.33
N LYS A 184 -12.27 -7.06 7.48
CA LYS A 184 -12.13 -8.34 6.76
C LYS A 184 -10.95 -8.33 5.80
N PHE A 185 -10.69 -7.21 5.15
CA PHE A 185 -9.57 -7.03 4.24
C PHE A 185 -8.23 -7.12 4.99
N LEU A 186 -8.07 -6.35 6.07
CA LEU A 186 -6.85 -6.36 6.88
C LEU A 186 -6.61 -7.71 7.57
N ALA A 187 -7.68 -8.45 7.93
CA ALA A 187 -7.55 -9.78 8.49
C ALA A 187 -6.86 -10.77 7.53
N GLN A 188 -7.06 -10.62 6.22
CA GLN A 188 -6.37 -11.43 5.19
C GLN A 188 -4.86 -11.14 5.12
N LEU A 189 -4.41 -10.04 5.71
CA LEU A 189 -3.01 -9.61 5.76
C LEU A 189 -2.42 -9.74 7.18
N SER A 190 -3.14 -10.32 8.13
CA SER A 190 -2.75 -10.33 9.56
C SER A 190 -1.45 -11.08 9.87
N VAL A 191 -0.99 -11.93 8.94
CA VAL A 191 0.31 -12.63 9.02
C VAL A 191 1.50 -11.73 8.65
N SER A 192 1.26 -10.52 8.12
CA SER A 192 2.28 -9.57 7.72
C SER A 192 2.32 -8.34 8.64
N ARG A 193 3.39 -7.57 8.54
CA ARG A 193 3.48 -6.24 9.16
C ARG A 193 2.78 -5.23 8.26
N ILE A 194 1.58 -4.80 8.67
CA ILE A 194 0.71 -3.95 7.85
C ILE A 194 1.00 -2.46 8.10
N SER A 195 1.30 -1.71 7.04
CA SER A 195 1.20 -0.25 6.98
C SER A 195 -0.03 0.12 6.15
N LEU A 196 -0.87 1.01 6.69
CA LEU A 196 -2.13 1.41 6.07
C LEU A 196 -2.18 2.93 5.89
N SER A 197 -2.38 3.40 4.66
CA SER A 197 -2.62 4.81 4.34
C SER A 197 -4.04 4.98 3.79
N LEU A 198 -4.83 5.85 4.42
CA LEU A 198 -6.19 6.15 4.00
C LEU A 198 -6.31 7.61 3.55
N TYR A 199 -6.82 7.81 2.35
CA TYR A 199 -7.02 9.12 1.74
C TYR A 199 -8.51 9.37 1.52
N PHE A 200 -9.12 10.22 2.34
CA PHE A 200 -10.52 10.62 2.22
C PHE A 200 -10.64 11.95 1.48
N ASN A 201 -11.55 12.04 0.50
CA ASN A 201 -11.91 13.34 -0.10
C ASN A 201 -12.87 14.11 0.81
N ASN A 202 -13.89 13.43 1.35
CA ASN A 202 -14.81 13.96 2.36
C ASN A 202 -14.81 13.01 3.57
N ALA A 203 -14.53 13.53 4.76
CA ALA A 203 -14.43 12.74 6.00
C ALA A 203 -15.69 12.83 6.87
N GLU A 204 -16.81 13.27 6.31
CA GLU A 204 -18.11 13.16 6.99
C GLU A 204 -18.37 11.67 7.24
N CYS A 205 -18.58 11.34 8.52
CA CYS A 205 -18.87 10.00 8.97
C CYS A 205 -20.07 10.14 9.90
N ASP A 206 -21.16 9.46 9.56
CA ASP A 206 -22.31 9.30 10.45
C ASP A 206 -21.85 8.67 11.78
N ASP A 207 -22.62 8.87 12.84
CA ASP A 207 -22.29 8.32 14.15
C ASP A 207 -22.08 6.81 14.07
N PHE A 208 -20.82 6.42 14.27
CA PHE A 208 -20.42 5.02 14.27
C PHE A 208 -20.90 4.40 15.58
N VAL A 209 -22.07 3.76 15.54
CA VAL A 209 -22.57 2.89 16.60
C VAL A 209 -22.21 1.45 16.21
N GLY A 210 -21.00 1.05 16.54
CA GLY A 210 -20.49 -0.28 16.19
C GLY A 210 -21.18 -1.38 16.99
N GLY A 211 -21.50 -2.50 16.35
CA GLY A 211 -21.98 -3.71 17.00
C GLY A 211 -20.84 -4.54 17.63
N ILE A 212 -21.15 -5.24 18.73
CA ILE A 212 -20.21 -6.03 19.56
C ILE A 212 -19.73 -7.33 18.86
N GLN A 213 -20.31 -7.73 17.73
CA GLN A 213 -20.02 -9.03 17.12
C GLN A 213 -18.84 -8.98 16.15
N GLY A 214 -17.76 -9.71 16.47
CA GLY A 214 -16.72 -10.08 15.53
C GLY A 214 -15.40 -10.50 16.17
N PHE A 215 -14.54 -11.14 15.37
CA PHE A 215 -13.15 -11.48 15.70
C PHE A 215 -12.34 -10.23 16.10
N PRO A 216 -11.25 -10.39 16.87
CA PRO A 216 -10.39 -9.27 17.26
C PRO A 216 -9.90 -8.51 16.03
N PRO A 217 -9.83 -7.16 16.08
CA PRO A 217 -9.29 -6.38 14.97
C PRO A 217 -7.81 -6.74 14.73
N PRO A 218 -7.37 -6.86 13.46
CA PRO A 218 -5.97 -7.08 13.15
C PRO A 218 -5.12 -5.91 13.62
N VAL A 219 -3.88 -6.22 14.02
CA VAL A 219 -2.88 -5.21 14.40
C VAL A 219 -2.33 -4.57 13.13
N VAL A 220 -2.29 -3.24 13.11
CA VAL A 220 -1.66 -2.45 12.05
C VAL A 220 -0.41 -1.81 12.65
N GLU A 221 0.73 -1.92 11.99
CA GLU A 221 1.97 -1.32 12.48
C GLU A 221 1.86 0.21 12.46
N ASN A 222 1.51 0.78 11.30
CA ASN A 222 1.34 2.21 11.14
C ASN A 222 0.06 2.53 10.36
N LEU A 223 -0.79 3.38 10.93
CA LEU A 223 -1.95 3.96 10.26
C LEU A 223 -1.65 5.41 9.90
N MET A 224 -1.67 5.72 8.62
CA MET A 224 -1.54 7.07 8.10
C MET A 224 -2.90 7.58 7.65
N VAL A 225 -3.36 8.68 8.25
CA VAL A 225 -4.63 9.33 7.91
C VAL A 225 -4.38 10.82 7.75
N LYS A 226 -4.87 11.40 6.65
CA LYS A 226 -4.91 12.86 6.51
C LYS A 226 -6.08 13.40 7.34
N VAL A 227 -5.77 14.07 8.45
CA VAL A 227 -6.79 14.63 9.36
C VAL A 227 -7.24 16.00 8.88
N SER A 228 -8.23 16.06 8.01
CA SER A 228 -8.90 17.31 7.65
C SER A 228 -9.81 17.82 8.79
N PRO A 229 -10.27 19.07 8.74
CA PRO A 229 -11.28 19.58 9.67
C PRO A 229 -12.62 18.82 9.66
N SER A 230 -12.82 17.90 8.72
CA SER A 230 -13.98 17.02 8.64
C SER A 230 -13.80 15.67 9.35
N VAL A 231 -12.59 15.30 9.78
CA VAL A 231 -12.39 14.04 10.54
C VAL A 231 -13.09 14.12 11.89
N SER A 232 -14.03 13.20 12.10
CA SER A 232 -14.84 13.07 13.31
C SER A 232 -14.29 11.99 14.26
N SER A 233 -14.70 12.04 15.52
CA SER A 233 -14.46 10.94 16.48
C SER A 233 -15.07 9.63 16.00
N SER A 234 -16.20 9.70 15.28
CA SER A 234 -16.90 8.53 14.72
C SER A 234 -16.05 7.80 13.68
N LEU A 235 -15.34 8.53 12.82
CA LEU A 235 -14.38 7.94 11.87
C LEU A 235 -13.25 7.20 12.59
N LEU A 236 -12.62 7.84 13.58
CA LEU A 236 -11.55 7.18 14.36
C LEU A 236 -12.06 5.97 15.13
N ASN A 237 -13.26 6.06 15.73
CA ASN A 237 -13.89 4.93 16.41
C ASN A 237 -14.13 3.76 15.45
N GLY A 238 -14.63 4.02 14.25
CA GLY A 238 -14.80 3.00 13.21
C GLY A 238 -13.47 2.40 12.73
N LEU A 239 -12.42 3.21 12.60
CA LEU A 239 -11.07 2.75 12.26
C LEU A 239 -10.47 1.86 13.36
N PHE A 240 -10.63 2.23 14.63
CA PHE A 240 -10.13 1.47 15.79
C PHE A 240 -10.95 0.20 16.04
N TRP A 241 -12.21 0.20 15.64
CA TRP A 241 -13.02 -1.02 15.56
C TRP A 241 -12.56 -1.95 14.44
N SER A 242 -12.05 -1.39 13.34
CA SER A 242 -11.59 -2.14 12.17
C SER A 242 -10.18 -2.70 12.31
N CYS A 243 -9.30 -2.02 13.03
CA CYS A 243 -7.90 -2.41 13.23
C CYS A 243 -7.33 -1.77 14.51
N ARG A 244 -6.20 -2.31 14.99
CA ARG A 244 -5.46 -1.78 16.14
C ARG A 244 -4.11 -1.23 15.69
N PRO A 245 -4.04 0.04 15.28
CA PRO A 245 -2.76 0.64 14.92
C PRO A 245 -1.83 0.74 16.15
N LYS A 246 -0.56 0.37 16.01
CA LYS A 246 0.47 0.69 17.03
C LYS A 246 0.87 2.15 16.96
N PHE A 247 0.95 2.68 15.73
CA PHE A 247 1.30 4.07 15.46
C PHE A 247 0.25 4.72 14.56
N ILE A 248 -0.04 6.00 14.82
CA ILE A 248 -0.72 6.87 13.86
C ILE A 248 0.24 7.96 13.41
N THR A 249 0.34 8.14 12.10
CA THR A 249 1.12 9.20 11.46
C THR A 249 0.21 10.09 10.63
N GLN A 250 0.58 11.35 10.48
CA GLN A 250 -0.11 12.28 9.58
C GLN A 250 0.66 12.46 8.29
N TYR A 251 -0.08 12.74 7.21
CA TYR A 251 0.51 13.06 5.92
C TYR A 251 1.06 14.49 5.95
N SER A 252 2.38 14.68 5.80
CA SER A 252 3.09 15.96 5.91
C SER A 252 3.17 16.74 4.59
N GLY A 253 2.11 16.71 3.78
CA GLY A 253 2.11 17.35 2.46
C GLY A 253 1.74 18.84 2.46
N VAL A 254 1.75 19.51 3.61
CA VAL A 254 1.19 20.86 3.79
C VAL A 254 2.14 21.72 4.63
N ASP A 255 1.96 23.05 4.59
CA ASP A 255 2.66 24.03 5.44
C ASP A 255 2.74 23.53 6.90
N ALA A 256 3.89 23.76 7.54
CA ALA A 256 4.16 23.41 8.92
C ALA A 256 3.09 23.91 9.91
N ILE A 257 2.42 25.02 9.63
CA ILE A 257 1.33 25.55 10.47
C ILE A 257 0.11 24.64 10.42
N GLU A 258 -0.35 24.26 9.23
CA GLU A 258 -1.51 23.37 9.06
C GLU A 258 -1.24 21.98 9.67
N SER A 259 -0.03 21.45 9.46
CA SER A 259 0.40 20.18 10.07
C SER A 259 0.30 20.20 11.60
N ARG A 260 0.67 21.31 12.27
CA ARG A 260 0.58 21.42 13.74
C ARG A 260 -0.86 21.39 14.22
N GLU A 261 -1.75 22.11 13.54
CA GLU A 261 -3.15 22.18 13.93
C GLU A 261 -3.86 20.83 13.73
N MET A 262 -3.58 20.15 12.61
CA MET A 262 -4.06 18.80 12.36
C MET A 262 -3.58 17.81 13.44
N ASN A 263 -2.31 17.90 13.87
CA ASN A 263 -1.75 17.06 14.91
C ASN A 263 -2.38 17.34 16.30
N ARG A 264 -2.65 18.61 16.62
CA ARG A 264 -3.40 19.01 17.84
C ARG A 264 -4.81 18.45 17.84
N ARG A 265 -5.51 18.58 16.72
CA ARG A 265 -6.85 18.05 16.55
C ARG A 265 -6.89 16.53 16.70
N LEU A 266 -5.95 15.82 16.06
CA LEU A 266 -5.85 14.37 16.21
C LEU A 266 -5.59 13.96 17.66
N LEU A 267 -4.66 14.62 18.35
CA LEU A 267 -4.41 14.33 19.77
C LEU A 267 -5.66 14.58 20.64
N TRP A 268 -6.39 15.66 20.39
CA TRP A 268 -7.63 15.95 21.08
C TRP A 268 -8.68 14.86 20.84
N LEU A 269 -8.85 14.43 19.59
CA LEU A 269 -9.75 13.34 19.23
C LEU A 269 -9.35 12.03 19.91
N LEU A 270 -8.07 11.64 19.85
CA LEU A 270 -7.55 10.43 20.50
C LEU A 270 -7.82 10.41 22.01
N ARG A 271 -7.66 11.56 22.68
CA ARG A 271 -7.95 11.70 24.11
C ARG A 271 -9.44 11.63 24.42
N ARG A 272 -10.27 12.26 23.60
CA ARG A 272 -11.72 12.18 23.75
C ARG A 272 -12.17 10.73 23.59
N THR A 273 -11.65 10.05 22.57
CA THR A 273 -11.88 8.66 22.27
C THR A 273 -11.42 7.72 23.39
N SER A 274 -10.28 7.99 24.06
CA SER A 274 -9.83 7.18 25.21
C SER A 274 -10.65 7.44 26.49
N ARG A 275 -11.17 8.67 26.68
CA ARG A 275 -12.00 9.03 27.85
C ARG A 275 -13.44 8.56 27.75
N GLN A 276 -13.96 8.38 26.53
CA GLN A 276 -15.33 7.89 26.33
C GLN A 276 -15.53 6.43 26.75
N LYS A 277 -14.49 5.72 27.21
CA LYS A 277 -14.58 4.35 27.77
C LYS A 277 -15.54 4.25 28.97
N ASP A 278 -15.74 5.36 29.70
CA ASP A 278 -16.66 5.43 30.85
C ASP A 278 -18.14 5.58 30.45
N ASN A 279 -18.43 5.92 29.19
CA ASN A 279 -19.78 5.90 28.63
C ASN A 279 -19.94 4.64 27.78
N GLN A 280 -20.99 3.85 28.00
CA GLN A 280 -21.29 2.52 27.42
C GLN A 280 -21.28 2.38 25.87
N ASN A 281 -20.87 3.40 25.11
CA ASN A 281 -20.88 3.44 23.64
C ASN A 281 -19.50 3.33 22.97
N CYS A 282 -18.40 3.15 23.72
CA CYS A 282 -17.08 2.96 23.12
C CYS A 282 -16.87 1.51 22.64
N VAL A 283 -16.69 1.34 21.33
CA VAL A 283 -16.57 0.02 20.67
C VAL A 283 -15.12 -0.44 20.49
N HIS A 284 -14.16 0.24 21.12
CA HIS A 284 -12.74 -0.09 21.08
C HIS A 284 -12.10 0.05 22.47
N ASP A 285 -10.92 -0.53 22.64
CA ASP A 285 -10.19 -0.67 23.89
C ASP A 285 -8.94 0.21 23.95
N LEU A 286 -8.93 1.37 23.27
CA LEU A 286 -7.82 2.32 23.34
C LEU A 286 -7.62 2.82 24.78
N GLU A 287 -6.44 2.59 25.34
CA GLU A 287 -6.09 3.02 26.71
C GLU A 287 -5.32 4.33 26.71
N LYS A 288 -4.33 4.43 25.82
CA LYS A 288 -3.38 5.54 25.84
C LYS A 288 -2.95 5.92 24.43
N ALA A 289 -2.80 7.22 24.22
CA ALA A 289 -2.16 7.80 23.06
C ALA A 289 -1.03 8.73 23.53
N ILE A 290 0.21 8.46 23.09
CA ILE A 290 1.40 9.23 23.44
C ILE A 290 1.94 9.87 22.17
N PRO A 291 1.99 11.22 22.08
CA PRO A 291 2.67 11.88 20.97
C PRO A 291 4.17 11.63 21.07
N GLU A 292 4.80 11.38 19.94
CA GLU A 292 6.24 11.23 19.78
C GLU A 292 6.73 12.11 18.65
N PHE A 293 7.95 12.60 18.79
CA PHE A 293 8.65 13.31 17.73
C PHE A 293 9.89 12.52 17.32
N TYR A 294 10.27 12.64 16.06
CA TYR A 294 11.54 12.10 15.60
C TYR A 294 12.67 13.07 15.99
N GLU A 295 13.67 12.55 16.70
CA GLU A 295 14.87 13.29 17.04
C GLU A 295 15.99 12.90 16.08
N GLU A 296 16.26 13.78 15.11
CA GLU A 296 17.23 13.53 14.04
C GLU A 296 18.64 13.25 14.56
N THR A 297 19.06 13.96 15.61
CA THR A 297 20.39 13.78 16.22
C THR A 297 20.57 12.40 16.82
N LEU A 298 19.50 11.76 17.29
CA LEU A 298 19.53 10.44 17.91
C LEU A 298 18.95 9.34 17.01
N LEU A 299 18.50 9.71 15.81
CA LEU A 299 17.82 8.84 14.83
C LEU A 299 16.69 7.99 15.43
N LYS A 300 15.99 8.50 16.45
CA LYS A 300 14.98 7.75 17.21
C LYS A 300 13.76 8.58 17.56
N TRP A 301 12.65 7.89 17.79
CA TRP A 301 11.42 8.50 18.28
C TRP A 301 11.47 8.71 19.79
N GLN A 302 11.10 9.91 20.24
CA GLN A 302 11.06 10.27 21.65
C GLN A 302 9.66 10.70 22.08
N PRO A 303 9.19 10.29 23.26
CA PRO A 303 7.93 10.79 23.82
C PRO A 303 7.96 12.31 23.95
N PHE A 304 6.86 12.97 23.58
CA PHE A 304 6.75 14.41 23.68
C PHE A 304 5.86 14.83 24.87
N PRO A 305 6.33 15.70 25.76
CA PRO A 305 5.52 16.18 26.88
C PRO A 305 4.25 16.90 26.40
N LEU A 306 3.09 16.45 26.86
CA LEU A 306 1.79 16.96 26.43
C LEU A 306 1.62 18.47 26.69
N LYS A 307 2.17 18.98 27.80
CA LYS A 307 2.15 20.42 28.11
C LYS A 307 2.91 21.24 27.05
N ALA A 308 4.04 20.72 26.57
CA ALA A 308 4.83 21.38 25.53
C ALA A 308 4.13 21.35 24.15
N PHE A 309 3.34 20.30 23.88
CA PHE A 309 2.57 20.14 22.63
C PHE A 309 1.49 21.19 22.43
N PHE A 310 0.75 21.49 23.50
CA PHE A 310 -0.27 22.53 23.44
C PHE A 310 0.33 23.93 23.50
N ALA A 311 1.47 24.14 24.18
CA ALA A 311 2.12 25.44 24.33
C ALA A 311 2.85 25.97 23.07
N SER A 312 2.67 25.35 21.89
CA SER A 312 3.28 25.75 20.60
C SER A 312 4.81 25.80 20.56
N LYS A 313 5.50 25.29 21.58
CA LYS A 313 6.96 25.14 21.60
C LYS A 313 7.42 23.90 20.83
N ILE A 314 6.75 23.57 19.73
CA ILE A 314 7.24 22.55 18.78
C ILE A 314 8.32 23.26 17.96
N PRO A 315 9.60 22.87 18.09
CA PRO A 315 10.67 23.55 17.36
C PRO A 315 10.42 23.45 15.86
N ALA A 316 10.71 24.54 15.14
CA ALA A 316 10.46 24.67 13.71
C ALA A 316 11.10 23.55 12.87
N LYS A 317 12.14 22.88 13.39
CA LYS A 317 12.85 21.76 12.74
C LYS A 317 12.29 20.36 13.06
N ARG A 318 11.13 20.23 13.72
CA ARG A 318 10.55 18.93 14.13
C ARG A 318 9.32 18.59 13.30
N GLU A 319 9.55 18.13 12.07
CA GLU A 319 8.49 17.94 11.07
C GLU A 319 7.78 16.58 11.16
N GLN A 320 8.34 15.62 11.91
CA GLN A 320 7.76 14.27 12.03
C GLN A 320 7.19 14.02 13.43
N ILE A 321 5.86 14.04 13.52
CA ILE A 321 5.09 13.67 14.70
C ILE A 321 4.34 12.37 14.42
N ARG A 322 4.34 11.46 15.39
CA ARG A 322 3.48 10.28 15.39
C ARG A 322 2.82 10.10 16.75
N PHE A 323 1.79 9.27 16.81
CA PHE A 323 1.12 8.91 18.05
C PHE A 323 1.27 7.42 18.28
N ARG A 324 1.96 7.04 19.37
CA ARG A 324 2.03 5.66 19.82
C ARG A 324 0.76 5.33 20.61
N LEU A 325 0.11 4.24 20.24
CA LEU A 325 -1.14 3.80 20.86
C LEU A 325 -0.94 2.54 21.69
N THR A 326 -1.65 2.47 22.81
CA THR A 326 -1.72 1.30 23.68
C THR A 326 -3.17 0.85 23.78
N TRP A 327 -3.39 -0.45 23.58
CA TRP A 327 -4.69 -1.09 23.56
C TRP A 327 -4.80 -2.02 24.76
N GLY A 328 -5.98 -2.07 25.37
CA GLY A 328 -6.25 -2.98 26.47
C GLY A 328 -6.44 -4.43 26.03
N HIS A 329 -6.65 -5.30 27.01
CA HIS A 329 -7.01 -6.69 26.75
C HIS A 329 -8.44 -6.78 26.23
N PHE A 330 -8.60 -7.32 25.02
CA PHE A 330 -9.92 -7.60 24.45
C PHE A 330 -10.57 -8.74 25.23
N SER A 331 -11.43 -8.39 26.17
CA SER A 331 -12.28 -9.35 26.86
C SER A 331 -13.57 -9.48 26.06
N ILE A 332 -13.77 -10.61 25.38
CA ILE A 332 -15.09 -10.92 24.79
C ILE A 332 -16.07 -10.98 25.97
N PRO A 333 -17.15 -10.17 25.99
CA PRO A 333 -18.17 -10.31 27.02
C PRO A 333 -18.70 -11.74 26.96
N LYS A 334 -18.55 -12.50 28.06
CA LYS A 334 -19.20 -13.80 28.18
C LYS A 334 -20.70 -13.55 27.98
N LEU A 335 -21.25 -14.05 26.87
CA LEU A 335 -22.70 -14.16 26.71
C LEU A 335 -23.19 -15.03 27.87
N THR A 336 -23.78 -14.41 28.88
CA THR A 336 -24.65 -15.08 29.82
C THR A 336 -25.78 -15.69 29.00
N MET A 337 -25.70 -16.98 28.73
CA MET A 337 -26.85 -17.76 28.31
C MET A 337 -27.87 -17.68 29.44
N ALA A 338 -28.92 -16.89 29.26
CA ALA A 338 -30.12 -17.04 30.06
C ALA A 338 -30.68 -18.44 29.77
N LYS A 339 -30.83 -19.23 30.85
CA LYS A 339 -31.54 -20.51 30.84
C LYS A 339 -33.04 -20.28 30.75
#